data_AF-A0A2E9BGA7-F1
#
_entry.id   AF-A0A2E9BGA7-F1
#
_cell.length_a   1.000
_cell.length_b   1.000
_cell.length_c   1.000
_cell.angle_alpha   90.00
_cell.angle_beta   90.00
_cell.angle_gamma   90.00
#
_symmetry.space_group_name_H-M   'P 1'
#
loop_
_entity.id
_entity.type
_entity.pdbx_description
1 polymer ?
#
loop_
_entity_poly.entity_id
_entity_poly.type
_entity_poly.pdbx_seq_one_letter_code
_entity_poly.pdbx_strand_id
1 'polypeptide(L)'
;MARHLFRDVSALITGAIFIMIGVDHFVRPEWYEPLVPKVLGNPEFWVYLSGITEVGFGLTIIPRKTREYSAVFGVSMLVALYWANLNMWINNIALDGVTYGDEWHILRLVIQILLILFICWIGEITPFKNEEKGIDGMDVFKGRISSCAFTSGDRVVIGDWHESPLGRFTDIMWANKDGKRTLVAPNQEVADYVNSMYEFEETIIEDISINNSERQLSLNSGTMNFDLKWDRGWPIPFKRSLFFIATVELFFAKLFFGTKTHGTTNNQRKEWYAIDRVSKIKSASGRINGQDLGDMTNMSPCKFGFSEAPKKPSSCEVRTHIQ
;
A
#
# COMPACT_ATOMS: atom_id res chain seq x y z
N MET A 1 -26.25 -14.80 7.14
CA MET A 1 -27.39 -13.94 7.59
C MET A 1 -27.04 -13.13 8.85
N ALA A 2 -26.63 -13.75 9.97
CA ALA A 2 -26.30 -13.04 11.22
C ALA A 2 -25.19 -11.98 11.10
N ARG A 3 -24.13 -12.23 10.32
CA ARG A 3 -23.03 -11.25 10.10
C ARG A 3 -23.48 -9.96 9.41
N HIS A 4 -24.47 -10.04 8.52
CA HIS A 4 -25.02 -8.85 7.85
C HIS A 4 -25.92 -8.06 8.80
N LEU A 5 -26.71 -8.74 9.63
CA LEU A 5 -27.55 -8.09 10.65
C LEU A 5 -26.72 -7.29 11.65
N PHE A 6 -25.63 -7.86 12.17
CA PHE A 6 -24.76 -7.17 13.13
C PHE A 6 -24.15 -5.88 12.55
N ARG A 7 -23.72 -5.92 11.29
CA ARG A 7 -23.22 -4.73 10.58
C ARG A 7 -24.31 -3.70 10.32
N ASP A 8 -25.52 -4.12 10.00
CA ASP A 8 -26.62 -3.18 9.79
C ASP A 8 -27.02 -2.47 11.07
N VAL A 9 -27.10 -3.19 12.19
CA VAL A 9 -27.34 -2.61 13.51
C VAL A 9 -26.20 -1.67 13.88
N SER A 10 -24.95 -2.06 13.64
CA SER A 10 -23.79 -1.20 13.87
C SER A 10 -23.86 0.08 13.04
N ALA A 11 -24.18 -0.01 11.75
CA ALA A 11 -24.34 1.13 10.86
C ALA A 11 -25.48 2.06 11.30
N LEU A 12 -26.60 1.50 11.79
CA LEU A 12 -27.71 2.27 12.33
C LEU A 12 -27.30 3.06 13.58
N ILE A 13 -26.64 2.39 14.53
CA ILE A 13 -26.17 3.03 15.77
C ILE A 13 -25.15 4.12 15.46
N THR A 14 -24.14 3.81 14.63
CA THR A 14 -23.14 4.79 14.20
C THR A 14 -23.80 5.96 13.49
N GLY A 15 -24.71 5.70 12.55
CA GLY A 15 -25.40 6.75 11.83
C GLY A 15 -26.19 7.69 12.76
N ALA A 16 -26.94 7.13 13.71
CA ALA A 16 -27.70 7.89 14.69
C ALA A 16 -26.81 8.77 15.58
N ILE A 17 -25.67 8.25 16.05
CA ILE A 17 -24.72 9.02 16.87
C ILE A 17 -24.15 10.20 16.09
N PHE A 18 -23.70 10.00 14.85
CA PHE A 18 -23.15 11.09 14.03
C PHE A 18 -24.20 12.13 13.64
N ILE A 19 -25.45 11.72 13.40
CA ILE A 19 -26.55 12.68 13.19
C ILE A 19 -26.75 13.52 14.45
N MET A 20 -26.77 12.90 15.63
CA MET A 20 -26.96 13.61 16.89
C MET A 20 -25.83 14.62 17.16
N ILE A 21 -24.57 14.22 16.99
CA ILE A 21 -23.40 15.11 17.16
C ILE A 21 -23.40 16.22 16.09
N GLY A 22 -23.70 15.87 14.85
CA GLY A 22 -23.76 16.85 13.77
C GLY A 22 -24.88 17.88 13.97
N VAL A 23 -26.02 17.48 14.53
CA VAL A 23 -27.08 18.42 14.95
C VAL A 23 -26.61 19.32 16.09
N ASP A 24 -25.85 18.80 17.06
CA ASP A 24 -25.33 19.57 18.19
C ASP A 24 -24.44 20.75 17.76
N HIS A 25 -23.73 20.64 16.63
CA HIS A 25 -22.96 21.76 16.05
C HIS A 25 -23.83 22.97 15.68
N PHE A 26 -25.13 22.77 15.40
CA PHE A 26 -26.08 23.86 15.13
C PHE A 26 -26.78 24.36 16.40
N VAL A 27 -26.84 23.53 17.44
CA VAL A 27 -27.50 23.86 18.71
C VAL A 27 -26.55 24.60 19.66
N ARG A 28 -25.27 24.20 19.70
CA ARG A 28 -24.24 24.74 20.60
C ARG A 28 -22.91 24.98 19.88
N PRO A 29 -22.87 25.82 18.83
CA PRO A 29 -21.64 26.05 18.06
C PRO A 29 -20.48 26.58 18.92
N GLU A 30 -20.78 27.37 19.95
CA GLU A 30 -19.83 28.01 20.86
C GLU A 30 -18.91 27.02 21.59
N TRP A 31 -19.35 25.78 21.76
CA TRP A 31 -18.54 24.72 22.37
C TRP A 31 -17.44 24.23 21.43
N TYR A 32 -17.70 24.24 20.12
CA TYR A 32 -16.81 23.70 19.09
C TYR A 32 -15.87 24.77 18.49
N GLU A 33 -16.31 26.03 18.43
CA GLU A 33 -15.54 27.14 17.85
C GLU A 33 -14.09 27.25 18.36
N PRO A 34 -13.79 27.10 19.68
CA PRO A 34 -12.43 27.18 20.18
C PRO A 34 -11.49 26.12 19.59
N LEU A 35 -12.04 24.99 19.14
CA LEU A 35 -11.27 23.87 18.60
C LEU A 35 -10.79 24.14 17.16
N VAL A 36 -11.44 25.06 16.45
CA VAL A 36 -11.11 25.38 15.06
C VAL A 36 -9.72 26.03 14.98
N PRO A 37 -8.78 25.47 14.18
CA PRO A 37 -7.49 26.11 13.96
C PRO A 37 -7.63 27.54 13.43
N LYS A 38 -6.95 28.50 14.09
CA LYS A 38 -7.04 29.95 13.74
C LYS A 38 -6.74 30.26 12.27
N VAL A 39 -5.90 29.45 11.61
CA VAL A 39 -5.55 29.58 10.19
C VAL A 39 -6.76 29.45 9.25
N LEU A 40 -7.84 28.79 9.69
CA LEU A 40 -9.04 28.57 8.91
C LEU A 40 -9.99 29.79 8.90
N GLY A 41 -9.70 30.83 9.69
CA GLY A 41 -10.50 32.06 9.70
C GLY A 41 -11.78 31.89 10.52
N ASN A 42 -12.95 32.01 9.87
CA ASN A 42 -14.26 32.04 10.50
C ASN A 42 -14.61 30.68 11.17
N PRO A 43 -14.55 30.56 12.51
CA PRO A 43 -14.79 29.29 13.20
C PRO A 43 -16.22 28.78 13.05
N GLU A 44 -17.20 29.66 13.15
CA GLU A 44 -18.63 29.35 13.04
C GLU A 44 -18.96 28.65 11.71
N PHE A 45 -18.39 29.14 10.60
CA PHE A 45 -18.54 28.52 9.29
C PHE A 45 -18.05 27.06 9.30
N TRP A 46 -16.87 26.79 9.88
CA TRP A 46 -16.30 25.45 9.90
C TRP A 46 -17.04 24.51 10.84
N VAL A 47 -17.58 25.01 11.94
CA VAL A 47 -18.44 24.25 12.87
C VAL A 47 -19.75 23.84 12.18
N TYR A 48 -20.40 24.75 11.44
CA TYR A 48 -21.60 24.37 10.67
C TYR A 48 -21.28 23.42 9.53
N LEU A 49 -20.17 23.64 8.81
CA LEU A 49 -19.77 22.74 7.74
C LEU A 49 -19.46 21.34 8.27
N SER A 50 -18.75 21.20 9.40
CA SER A 50 -18.52 19.90 10.03
C SER A 50 -19.83 19.24 10.45
N GLY A 51 -20.76 19.99 11.05
CA GLY A 51 -22.10 19.52 11.39
C GLY A 51 -22.87 18.96 10.17
N ILE A 52 -22.85 19.67 9.02
CA ILE A 52 -23.44 19.17 7.76
C ILE A 52 -22.79 17.85 7.35
N THR A 53 -21.45 17.76 7.39
CA THR A 53 -20.74 16.55 6.97
C THR A 53 -21.01 15.36 7.87
N GLU A 54 -21.13 15.57 9.19
CA GLU A 54 -21.42 14.51 10.15
C GLU A 54 -22.85 13.98 9.99
N VAL A 55 -23.83 14.87 9.84
CA VAL A 55 -25.22 14.46 9.52
C VAL A 55 -25.28 13.72 8.20
N GLY A 56 -24.59 14.23 7.16
CA GLY A 56 -24.50 13.59 5.85
C GLY A 56 -23.93 12.18 5.96
N PHE A 57 -22.79 12.01 6.64
CA PHE A 57 -22.19 10.70 6.89
C PHE A 57 -23.15 9.76 7.62
N GLY A 58 -23.80 10.26 8.68
CA GLY A 58 -24.71 9.47 9.48
C GLY A 58 -25.93 8.99 8.70
N LEU A 59 -26.44 9.80 7.77
CA LEU A 59 -27.51 9.39 6.86
C LEU A 59 -27.04 8.38 5.81
N THR A 60 -25.83 8.53 5.26
CA THR A 60 -25.33 7.69 4.17
C THR A 60 -24.72 6.36 4.61
N ILE A 61 -24.32 6.20 5.88
CA ILE A 61 -23.72 4.95 6.35
C ILE A 61 -24.77 3.85 6.61
N ILE A 62 -26.01 4.24 6.88
CA ILE A 62 -27.12 3.34 7.22
C ILE A 62 -27.50 2.44 6.02
N PRO A 63 -27.80 2.98 4.81
CA PRO A 63 -28.19 2.15 3.68
C PRO A 63 -27.02 1.31 3.17
N ARG A 64 -27.26 0.00 2.98
CA ARG A 64 -26.23 -0.93 2.47
C ARG A 64 -25.64 -0.49 1.13
N LYS A 65 -26.44 0.14 0.25
CA LYS A 65 -26.02 0.56 -1.10
C LYS A 65 -24.97 1.68 -1.08
N THR A 66 -24.99 2.54 -0.07
CA THR A 66 -24.10 3.70 0.05
C THR A 66 -22.94 3.45 1.01
N ARG A 67 -22.95 2.34 1.74
CA ARG A 67 -22.07 2.08 2.88
C ARG A 67 -20.58 2.06 2.55
N GLU A 68 -20.20 1.52 1.39
CA GLU A 68 -18.80 1.50 0.92
C GLU A 68 -18.27 2.94 0.73
N TYR A 69 -19.00 3.75 -0.05
CA TYR A 69 -18.66 5.16 -0.29
C TYR A 69 -18.75 6.00 0.99
N SER A 70 -19.78 5.76 1.80
CA SER A 70 -19.97 6.45 3.08
C SER A 70 -18.84 6.15 4.05
N ALA A 71 -18.29 4.93 4.06
CA ALA A 71 -17.15 4.60 4.91
C ALA A 71 -15.88 5.34 4.46
N VAL A 72 -15.62 5.45 3.16
CA VAL A 72 -14.49 6.25 2.64
C VAL A 72 -14.67 7.72 3.03
N PHE A 73 -15.88 8.26 2.86
CA PHE A 73 -16.21 9.63 3.27
C PHE A 73 -16.03 9.83 4.78
N GLY A 74 -16.59 8.95 5.62
CA GLY A 74 -16.48 9.02 7.07
C GLY A 74 -15.05 8.93 7.58
N VAL A 75 -14.23 8.04 7.01
CA VAL A 75 -12.81 7.95 7.35
C VAL A 75 -12.07 9.24 6.98
N SER A 76 -12.31 9.77 5.79
CA SER A 76 -11.69 11.02 5.33
C SER A 76 -12.09 12.21 6.21
N MET A 77 -13.37 12.29 6.56
CA MET A 77 -13.93 13.28 7.47
C MET A 77 -13.29 13.17 8.86
N LEU A 78 -13.21 11.97 9.44
CA LEU A 78 -12.60 11.76 10.76
C LEU A 78 -11.11 12.12 10.80
N VAL A 79 -10.37 11.87 9.71
CA VAL A 79 -8.97 12.33 9.60
C VAL A 79 -8.90 13.85 9.59
N ALA A 80 -9.79 14.52 8.85
CA ALA A 80 -9.84 15.99 8.82
C ALA A 80 -10.27 16.58 10.17
N LEU A 81 -11.33 16.06 10.79
CA LEU A 81 -11.84 16.53 12.09
C LEU A 81 -10.87 16.25 13.24
N TYR A 82 -9.99 15.25 13.12
CA TYR A 82 -8.94 15.04 14.12
C TYR A 82 -8.00 16.25 14.25
N TRP A 83 -7.89 17.11 13.21
CA TRP A 83 -7.11 18.34 13.30
C TRP A 83 -7.62 19.27 14.42
N ALA A 84 -8.93 19.36 14.65
CA ALA A 84 -9.48 20.13 15.78
C ALA A 84 -9.02 19.57 17.14
N ASN A 85 -9.01 18.23 17.29
CA ASN A 85 -8.50 17.58 18.50
C ASN A 85 -6.99 17.76 18.68
N LEU A 86 -6.22 17.76 17.59
CA LEU A 86 -4.79 18.03 17.60
C LEU A 86 -4.49 19.50 17.94
N ASN A 87 -5.28 20.43 17.40
CA ASN A 87 -5.18 21.86 17.68
C ASN A 87 -5.44 22.16 19.17
N MET A 88 -6.44 21.49 19.75
CA MET A 88 -6.71 21.53 21.19
C MET A 88 -5.52 21.03 22.00
N TRP A 89 -4.90 19.92 21.59
CA TRP A 89 -3.74 19.35 22.28
C TRP A 89 -2.52 20.29 22.22
N ILE A 90 -2.11 20.71 21.02
CA ILE A 90 -0.89 21.50 20.82
C ILE A 90 -1.00 22.89 21.47
N ASN A 91 -2.17 23.50 21.44
CA ASN A 91 -2.37 24.86 21.96
C ASN A 91 -3.00 24.89 23.37
N ASN A 92 -3.14 23.73 24.02
CA ASN A 92 -3.72 23.59 25.36
C ASN A 92 -5.06 24.35 25.53
N ILE A 93 -5.96 24.16 24.55
CA ILE A 93 -7.24 24.88 24.49
C ILE A 93 -8.17 24.33 25.57
N ALA A 94 -8.67 25.19 26.45
CA ALA A 94 -9.61 24.82 27.49
C ALA A 94 -11.04 24.70 26.92
N LEU A 95 -11.73 23.63 27.29
CA LEU A 95 -13.17 23.47 27.04
C LEU A 95 -13.89 23.62 28.37
N ASP A 96 -14.88 24.53 28.44
CA ASP A 96 -15.61 24.86 29.67
C ASP A 96 -14.69 25.18 30.87
N GLY A 97 -13.55 25.82 30.59
CA GLY A 97 -12.54 26.18 31.60
C GLY A 97 -11.61 25.05 32.02
N VAL A 98 -11.70 23.86 31.40
CA VAL A 98 -10.88 22.68 31.73
C VAL A 98 -9.93 22.38 30.58
N THR A 99 -8.63 22.29 30.90
CA THR A 99 -7.59 21.74 30.02
C THR A 99 -7.34 20.27 30.35
N TYR A 100 -6.92 19.49 29.36
CA TYR A 100 -6.68 18.05 29.52
C TYR A 100 -5.19 17.72 29.48
N GLY A 101 -4.78 16.72 30.26
CA GLY A 101 -3.43 16.14 30.17
C GLY A 101 -3.21 15.34 28.88
N ASP A 102 -1.95 15.11 28.53
CA ASP A 102 -1.53 14.40 27.32
C ASP A 102 -2.19 13.02 27.18
N GLU A 103 -2.39 12.32 28.31
CA GLU A 103 -3.02 11.01 28.36
C GLU A 103 -4.44 10.99 27.74
N TRP A 104 -5.20 12.07 27.92
CA TRP A 104 -6.56 12.19 27.37
C TRP A 104 -6.56 12.47 25.87
N HIS A 105 -5.57 13.21 25.38
CA HIS A 105 -5.38 13.45 23.94
C HIS A 105 -4.93 12.17 23.23
N ILE A 106 -4.02 11.42 23.84
CA ILE A 106 -3.62 10.09 23.36
C ILE A 106 -4.82 9.14 23.35
N LEU A 107 -5.63 9.13 24.41
CA LEU A 107 -6.85 8.31 24.46
C LEU A 107 -7.82 8.68 23.32
N ARG A 108 -8.06 9.97 23.07
CA ARG A 108 -8.88 10.42 21.92
C ARG A 108 -8.30 9.94 20.59
N LEU A 109 -6.99 10.02 20.40
CA LEU A 109 -6.34 9.51 19.18
C LEU A 109 -6.59 8.02 19.00
N VAL A 110 -6.42 7.23 20.05
CA VAL A 110 -6.67 5.79 20.02
C VAL A 110 -8.13 5.50 19.70
N ILE A 111 -9.07 6.19 20.35
CA ILE A 111 -10.51 6.08 20.06
C ILE A 111 -10.81 6.44 18.60
N GLN A 112 -10.21 7.51 18.07
CA GLN A 112 -10.38 7.93 16.68
C GLN A 112 -9.90 6.85 15.70
N ILE A 113 -8.74 6.24 15.97
CA ILE A 113 -8.21 5.14 15.16
C ILE A 113 -9.15 3.93 15.21
N LEU A 114 -9.65 3.57 16.39
CA LEU A 114 -10.61 2.47 16.55
C LEU A 114 -11.93 2.75 15.82
N LEU A 115 -12.43 3.99 15.86
CA LEU A 115 -13.62 4.41 15.14
C LEU A 115 -13.43 4.36 13.62
N ILE A 116 -12.28 4.80 13.11
CA ILE A 116 -11.89 4.67 11.70
C ILE A 116 -11.89 3.19 11.29
N LEU A 117 -11.25 2.31 12.07
CA LEU A 117 -11.25 0.87 11.80
C LEU A 117 -12.66 0.28 11.83
N PHE A 118 -13.50 0.73 12.76
CA PHE A 118 -14.89 0.29 12.87
C PHE A 118 -15.71 0.71 11.65
N ILE A 119 -15.57 1.94 11.17
CA ILE A 119 -16.21 2.42 9.94
C ILE A 119 -15.69 1.65 8.72
N CYS A 120 -14.38 1.38 8.64
CA CYS A 120 -13.84 0.53 7.58
C CYS A 120 -14.49 -0.86 7.58
N TRP A 121 -14.70 -1.45 8.76
CA TRP A 121 -15.33 -2.75 8.91
C TRP A 121 -16.82 -2.75 8.54
N ILE A 122 -17.55 -1.68 8.88
CA ILE A 122 -18.95 -1.46 8.46
C ILE A 122 -19.03 -1.36 6.92
N GLY A 123 -18.14 -0.55 6.32
CA GLY A 123 -18.06 -0.29 4.89
C GLY A 123 -17.49 -1.41 4.03
N GLU A 124 -16.90 -2.44 4.64
CA GLU A 124 -16.12 -3.49 3.96
C GLU A 124 -15.00 -2.92 3.07
N ILE A 125 -14.43 -1.78 3.48
CA ILE A 125 -13.26 -1.17 2.84
C ILE A 125 -11.99 -1.62 3.57
N THR A 126 -10.82 -1.35 2.99
CA THR A 126 -9.52 -1.71 3.56
C THR A 126 -9.42 -1.24 5.03
N PRO A 127 -9.01 -2.11 5.98
CA PRO A 127 -8.40 -3.44 5.81
C PRO A 127 -9.39 -4.63 5.74
N PHE A 128 -10.70 -4.41 5.79
CA PHE A 128 -11.72 -5.46 5.94
C PHE A 128 -12.40 -5.88 4.63
N LYS A 129 -11.78 -5.57 3.49
CA LYS A 129 -12.31 -5.90 2.17
C LYS A 129 -12.11 -7.39 1.86
N ASN A 130 -13.16 -8.07 1.43
CA ASN A 130 -13.12 -9.51 1.15
C ASN A 130 -12.56 -9.81 -0.25
N GLU A 131 -13.20 -9.25 -1.29
CA GLU A 131 -12.86 -9.41 -2.70
C GLU A 131 -12.82 -8.04 -3.39
N GLU A 132 -11.90 -7.89 -4.32
CA GLU A 132 -11.74 -6.66 -5.08
C GLU A 132 -12.60 -6.74 -6.33
N LYS A 133 -13.60 -5.86 -6.44
CA LYS A 133 -14.44 -5.75 -7.63
C LYS A 133 -13.59 -5.32 -8.83
N GLY A 134 -13.76 -5.98 -9.96
CA GLY A 134 -13.11 -5.59 -11.23
C GLY A 134 -11.73 -6.18 -11.47
N ILE A 135 -11.27 -7.14 -10.65
CA ILE A 135 -10.04 -7.90 -10.92
C ILE A 135 -10.20 -8.87 -12.11
N ASP A 136 -11.42 -9.37 -12.37
CA ASP A 136 -11.65 -10.45 -13.35
C ASP A 136 -11.21 -10.11 -14.79
N GLY A 137 -11.05 -8.83 -15.11
CA GLY A 137 -10.54 -8.35 -16.40
C GLY A 137 -9.09 -7.86 -16.38
N MET A 138 -8.34 -8.11 -15.31
CA MET A 138 -6.93 -7.69 -15.15
C MET A 138 -5.99 -8.89 -15.25
N ASP A 139 -4.78 -8.63 -15.73
CA ASP A 139 -3.69 -9.60 -15.59
C ASP A 139 -3.21 -9.60 -14.15
N VAL A 140 -3.20 -10.78 -13.52
CA VAL A 140 -2.81 -10.94 -12.11
C VAL A 140 -1.61 -11.86 -12.01
N PHE A 141 -0.50 -11.33 -11.49
CA PHE A 141 0.71 -12.10 -11.21
C PHE A 141 0.83 -12.27 -9.70
N LYS A 142 0.98 -13.50 -9.23
CA LYS A 142 1.28 -13.80 -7.82
C LYS A 142 2.65 -14.45 -7.74
N GLY A 143 3.50 -13.88 -6.90
CA GLY A 143 4.89 -14.25 -6.89
C GLY A 143 5.69 -13.63 -5.77
N ARG A 144 7.01 -13.72 -5.94
CA ARG A 144 7.99 -13.08 -5.08
C ARG A 144 8.98 -12.32 -5.94
N ILE A 145 9.16 -11.04 -5.66
CA ILE A 145 10.18 -10.20 -6.28
C ILE A 145 11.35 -10.05 -5.31
N SER A 146 12.54 -10.44 -5.72
CA SER A 146 13.76 -10.31 -4.92
C SER A 146 14.73 -9.37 -5.61
N SER A 147 15.28 -8.40 -4.87
CA SER A 147 16.16 -7.37 -5.42
C SER A 147 17.42 -7.22 -4.57
N CYS A 148 18.58 -7.20 -5.22
CA CYS A 148 19.88 -7.03 -4.59
C CYS A 148 20.92 -6.43 -5.55
N ALA A 149 21.95 -5.83 -4.97
CA ALA A 149 23.08 -5.25 -5.69
C ALA A 149 24.38 -5.85 -5.15
N PHE A 150 25.45 -5.72 -5.92
CA PHE A 150 26.75 -6.27 -5.58
C PHE A 150 27.87 -5.21 -5.71
N THR A 151 29.06 -5.50 -5.19
CA THR A 151 30.22 -4.58 -5.25
C THR A 151 30.75 -4.38 -6.66
N SER A 152 30.49 -5.30 -7.59
CA SER A 152 30.77 -5.13 -9.02
C SER A 152 30.02 -3.95 -9.66
N GLY A 153 28.96 -3.46 -9.02
CA GLY A 153 28.04 -2.45 -9.54
C GLY A 153 26.79 -3.03 -10.22
N ASP A 154 26.71 -4.36 -10.31
CA ASP A 154 25.54 -5.06 -10.86
C ASP A 154 24.36 -5.03 -9.89
N ARG A 155 23.17 -4.82 -10.45
CA ARG A 155 21.89 -4.79 -9.73
C ARG A 155 20.94 -5.74 -10.41
N VAL A 156 20.25 -6.55 -9.61
CA VAL A 156 19.40 -7.62 -10.12
C VAL A 156 18.06 -7.61 -9.41
N VAL A 157 17.00 -7.76 -10.19
CA VAL A 157 15.63 -7.97 -9.73
C VAL A 157 15.15 -9.29 -10.33
N ILE A 158 14.81 -10.24 -9.47
CA ILE A 158 14.35 -11.58 -9.85
C ILE A 158 12.86 -11.67 -9.51
N GLY A 159 12.02 -11.92 -10.50
CA GLY A 159 10.60 -12.23 -10.33
C GLY A 159 10.37 -13.74 -10.40
N ASP A 160 9.90 -14.36 -9.32
CA ASP A 160 9.47 -15.77 -9.30
C ASP A 160 7.93 -15.82 -9.19
N TRP A 161 7.26 -16.14 -10.30
CA TRP A 161 5.81 -16.06 -10.45
C TRP A 161 5.20 -17.45 -10.46
N HIS A 162 4.44 -17.79 -9.42
CA HIS A 162 3.79 -19.10 -9.29
C HIS A 162 2.39 -19.14 -9.91
N GLU A 163 1.76 -17.98 -10.09
CA GLU A 163 0.46 -17.85 -10.75
C GLU A 163 0.51 -16.60 -11.64
N SER A 164 0.23 -16.74 -12.94
CA SER A 164 0.13 -15.64 -13.89
C SER A 164 -0.66 -16.05 -15.14
N PRO A 165 -1.07 -15.10 -16.01
CA PRO A 165 -1.67 -15.41 -17.31
C PRO A 165 -0.75 -16.23 -18.23
N LEU A 166 0.57 -16.15 -18.05
CA LEU A 166 1.59 -16.84 -18.85
C LEU A 166 2.03 -18.17 -18.23
N GLY A 167 1.33 -18.64 -17.19
CA GLY A 167 1.74 -19.80 -16.38
C GLY A 167 2.80 -19.47 -15.34
N ARG A 168 3.48 -20.49 -14.82
CA ARG A 168 4.55 -20.33 -13.83
C ARG A 168 5.86 -20.03 -14.55
N PHE A 169 6.56 -18.97 -14.15
CA PHE A 169 7.85 -18.61 -14.73
C PHE A 169 8.72 -17.81 -13.76
N THR A 170 10.00 -17.70 -14.09
CA THR A 170 10.94 -16.81 -13.40
C THR A 170 11.61 -15.91 -14.45
N ASP A 171 11.75 -14.63 -14.16
CA ASP A 171 12.45 -13.65 -14.98
C ASP A 171 13.51 -12.90 -14.16
N ILE A 172 14.53 -12.39 -14.85
CA ILE A 172 15.62 -11.63 -14.25
C ILE A 172 15.78 -10.32 -14.99
N MET A 173 15.62 -9.21 -14.28
CA MET A 173 15.98 -7.88 -14.76
C MET A 173 17.35 -7.52 -14.18
N TRP A 174 18.33 -7.37 -15.05
CA TRP A 174 19.72 -7.08 -14.68
C TRP A 174 20.12 -5.70 -15.21
N ALA A 175 20.66 -4.85 -14.34
CA ALA A 175 21.29 -3.60 -14.71
C ALA A 175 22.77 -3.67 -14.36
N ASN A 176 23.64 -3.63 -15.37
CA ASN A 176 25.08 -3.73 -15.16
C ASN A 176 25.68 -2.43 -14.57
N LYS A 177 26.97 -2.44 -14.23
CA LYS A 177 27.66 -1.26 -13.68
C LYS A 177 27.54 0.01 -14.54
N ASP A 178 27.45 -0.15 -15.85
CA ASP A 178 27.35 0.95 -16.83
C ASP A 178 25.89 1.43 -17.03
N GLY A 179 24.92 0.72 -16.45
CA GLY A 179 23.50 1.03 -16.52
C GLY A 179 22.76 0.37 -17.69
N LYS A 180 23.40 -0.51 -18.47
CA LYS A 180 22.73 -1.33 -19.49
C LYS A 180 21.76 -2.29 -18.79
N ARG A 181 20.50 -2.29 -19.22
CA ARG A 181 19.41 -3.13 -18.70
C ARG A 181 19.21 -4.30 -19.65
N THR A 182 19.32 -5.50 -19.10
CA THR A 182 19.13 -6.77 -19.78
C THR A 182 18.00 -7.53 -19.11
N LEU A 183 17.03 -7.99 -19.89
CA LEU A 183 16.00 -8.93 -19.46
C LEU A 183 16.48 -10.36 -19.76
N VAL A 184 16.38 -11.26 -18.79
CA VAL A 184 16.52 -12.71 -19.00
C VAL A 184 15.17 -13.36 -18.75
N ALA A 185 14.64 -14.02 -19.77
CA ALA A 185 13.32 -14.63 -19.76
C ALA A 185 13.38 -16.10 -20.21
N PRO A 186 12.45 -16.95 -19.76
CA PRO A 186 12.48 -18.38 -20.07
C PRO A 186 11.98 -18.73 -21.47
N ASN A 187 11.22 -17.85 -22.10
CA ASN A 187 10.72 -18.02 -23.46
C ASN A 187 10.34 -16.66 -24.08
N GLN A 188 10.06 -16.68 -25.39
CA GLN A 188 9.73 -15.47 -26.14
C GLN A 188 8.43 -14.82 -25.68
N GLU A 189 7.42 -15.59 -25.28
CA GLU A 189 6.12 -15.07 -24.84
C GLU A 189 6.26 -14.20 -23.57
N VAL A 190 7.02 -14.68 -22.59
CA VAL A 190 7.35 -13.89 -21.38
C VAL A 190 8.16 -12.65 -21.73
N ALA A 191 9.16 -12.79 -22.60
CA ALA A 191 9.99 -11.67 -23.03
C ALA A 191 9.16 -10.56 -23.70
N ASP A 192 8.27 -10.92 -24.63
CA ASP A 192 7.43 -9.96 -25.35
C ASP A 192 6.48 -9.23 -24.39
N TYR A 193 5.88 -9.97 -23.45
CA TYR A 193 4.99 -9.38 -22.45
C TYR A 193 5.72 -8.37 -21.56
N VAL A 194 6.88 -8.74 -21.02
CA VAL A 194 7.67 -7.89 -20.11
C VAL A 194 8.25 -6.68 -20.86
N ASN A 195 8.76 -6.86 -22.08
CA ASN A 195 9.24 -5.76 -22.94
C ASN A 195 8.12 -4.80 -23.37
N SER A 196 6.86 -5.23 -23.40
CA SER A 196 5.73 -4.33 -23.66
C SER A 196 5.51 -3.31 -22.52
N MET A 197 5.99 -3.61 -21.30
CA MET A 197 5.74 -2.81 -20.10
C MET A 197 6.97 -2.02 -19.64
N TYR A 198 8.17 -2.55 -19.86
CA TYR A 198 9.45 -2.06 -19.34
C TYR A 198 10.47 -1.83 -20.47
N GLU A 199 11.57 -1.13 -20.17
CA GLU A 199 12.64 -0.86 -21.14
C GLU A 199 13.90 -1.68 -20.85
N PHE A 200 14.37 -2.40 -21.87
CA PHE A 200 15.64 -3.10 -21.86
C PHE A 200 16.41 -2.86 -23.15
N GLU A 201 17.72 -2.68 -23.04
CA GLU A 201 18.61 -2.58 -24.19
C GLU A 201 18.92 -3.97 -24.79
N GLU A 202 18.71 -5.03 -24.02
CA GLU A 202 18.98 -6.41 -24.44
C GLU A 202 17.98 -7.38 -23.80
N THR A 203 17.64 -8.44 -24.52
CA THR A 203 16.84 -9.55 -24.00
C THR A 203 17.53 -10.86 -24.33
N ILE A 204 17.65 -11.73 -23.33
CA ILE A 204 18.26 -13.06 -23.41
C ILE A 204 17.17 -14.09 -23.09
N ILE A 205 17.04 -15.10 -23.96
CA ILE A 205 16.12 -16.22 -23.74
C ILE A 205 16.93 -17.44 -23.31
N GLU A 206 16.74 -17.88 -22.07
CA GLU A 206 17.45 -19.01 -21.47
C GLU A 206 16.57 -19.78 -20.49
N ASP A 207 16.77 -21.09 -20.40
CA ASP A 207 16.10 -21.90 -19.37
C ASP A 207 16.57 -21.46 -17.97
N ILE A 208 15.59 -21.10 -17.13
CA ILE A 208 15.82 -20.69 -15.75
C ILE A 208 15.33 -21.79 -14.81
N SER A 209 16.27 -22.41 -14.10
CA SER A 209 15.97 -23.39 -13.06
C SER A 209 16.01 -22.73 -11.69
N ILE A 210 14.97 -22.96 -10.89
CA ILE A 210 14.84 -22.41 -9.55
C ILE A 210 14.63 -23.51 -8.52
N ASN A 211 15.40 -23.45 -7.43
CA ASN A 211 15.16 -24.22 -6.23
C ASN A 211 14.86 -23.22 -5.10
N ASN A 212 13.58 -23.13 -4.72
CA ASN A 212 13.13 -22.24 -3.68
C ASN A 212 12.75 -23.03 -2.41
N SER A 213 13.04 -22.43 -1.27
CA SER A 213 12.50 -22.81 0.03
C SER A 213 11.82 -21.60 0.65
N GLU A 214 11.23 -21.74 1.83
CA GLU A 214 10.48 -20.65 2.49
C GLU A 214 11.30 -19.33 2.62
N ARG A 215 12.62 -19.44 2.78
CA ARG A 215 13.52 -18.30 3.07
C ARG A 215 14.79 -18.24 2.23
N GLN A 216 14.83 -19.00 1.14
CA GLN A 216 15.97 -19.03 0.22
C GLN A 216 15.50 -19.26 -1.21
N LEU A 217 16.19 -18.63 -2.16
CA LEU A 217 16.08 -18.86 -3.58
C LEU A 217 17.46 -19.16 -4.13
N SER A 218 17.57 -20.28 -4.83
CA SER A 218 18.75 -20.65 -5.62
C SER A 218 18.32 -20.74 -7.07
N LEU A 219 18.91 -19.92 -7.92
CA LEU A 219 18.60 -19.80 -9.34
C LEU A 219 19.82 -20.16 -10.17
N ASN A 220 19.63 -20.97 -11.20
CA ASN A 220 20.63 -21.25 -12.21
C ASN A 220 20.02 -21.11 -13.61
N SER A 221 20.72 -20.37 -14.47
CA SER A 221 20.47 -20.24 -15.91
C SER A 221 21.76 -20.55 -16.67
N GLY A 222 21.74 -20.44 -18.00
CA GLY A 222 22.93 -20.65 -18.83
C GLY A 222 24.06 -19.66 -18.49
N THR A 223 23.69 -18.41 -18.21
CA THR A 223 24.64 -17.32 -17.99
C THR A 223 24.72 -16.83 -16.55
N MET A 224 23.71 -17.10 -15.72
CA MET A 224 23.61 -16.52 -14.37
C MET A 224 23.30 -17.53 -13.27
N ASN A 225 23.93 -17.35 -12.11
CA ASN A 225 23.68 -18.11 -10.89
C ASN A 225 23.46 -17.15 -9.72
N PHE A 226 22.39 -17.35 -8.94
CA PHE A 226 22.12 -16.53 -7.76
C PHE A 226 21.66 -17.39 -6.58
N ASP A 227 22.19 -17.08 -5.40
CA ASP A 227 21.73 -17.65 -4.13
C ASP A 227 21.37 -16.51 -3.17
N LEU A 228 20.09 -16.41 -2.82
CA LEU A 228 19.55 -15.38 -1.96
C LEU A 228 18.95 -16.02 -0.71
N LYS A 229 19.25 -15.47 0.47
CA LYS A 229 18.61 -15.86 1.75
C LYS A 229 18.05 -14.64 2.45
N TRP A 230 16.85 -14.75 3.01
CA TRP A 230 16.17 -13.66 3.70
C TRP A 230 15.62 -14.06 5.06
N ASP A 231 15.25 -13.07 5.88
CA ASP A 231 14.54 -13.34 7.14
C ASP A 231 13.04 -13.62 6.92
N ARG A 232 12.33 -14.00 7.99
CA ARG A 232 10.89 -14.28 7.93
C ARG A 232 10.05 -13.14 7.35
N GLY A 233 10.58 -11.92 7.37
CA GLY A 233 9.89 -10.72 6.95
C GLY A 233 8.67 -10.38 7.80
N TRP A 234 8.07 -9.25 7.46
CA TRP A 234 6.83 -8.79 8.08
C TRP A 234 5.67 -8.99 7.11
N PRO A 235 4.65 -9.80 7.46
CA PRO A 235 3.45 -9.92 6.65
C PRO A 235 2.54 -8.70 6.82
N ILE A 236 1.82 -8.32 5.76
CA ILE A 236 0.74 -7.35 5.85
C ILE A 236 -0.56 -8.15 6.08
N PRO A 237 -1.17 -8.09 7.27
CA PRO A 237 -2.14 -9.09 7.73
C PRO A 237 -3.55 -8.88 7.15
N PHE A 238 -3.71 -8.05 6.13
CA PHE A 238 -5.03 -7.70 5.59
C PHE A 238 -4.99 -7.44 4.08
N LYS A 239 -6.15 -7.66 3.44
CA LYS A 239 -6.36 -7.35 2.04
C LYS A 239 -6.58 -5.85 1.85
N ARG A 240 -6.04 -5.32 0.76
CA ARG A 240 -6.06 -3.89 0.42
C ARG A 240 -6.68 -3.70 -0.94
N SER A 241 -7.46 -2.63 -1.08
CA SER A 241 -8.04 -2.27 -2.37
C SER A 241 -7.00 -1.67 -3.29
N LEU A 242 -7.25 -1.72 -4.60
CA LEU A 242 -6.37 -1.06 -5.58
C LEU A 242 -6.29 0.45 -5.31
N PHE A 243 -7.41 1.05 -4.87
CA PHE A 243 -7.43 2.45 -4.43
C PHE A 243 -6.51 2.69 -3.23
N PHE A 244 -6.55 1.83 -2.20
CA PHE A 244 -5.68 1.96 -1.04
C PHE A 244 -4.21 1.81 -1.42
N ILE A 245 -3.89 0.83 -2.28
CA ILE A 245 -2.54 0.59 -2.78
C ILE A 245 -2.02 1.82 -3.54
N ALA A 246 -2.87 2.42 -4.38
CA ALA A 246 -2.54 3.59 -5.18
C ALA A 246 -2.44 4.91 -4.40
N THR A 247 -2.91 4.97 -3.15
CA THR A 247 -2.97 6.20 -2.36
C THR A 247 -2.14 6.09 -1.09
N VAL A 248 -2.67 5.38 -0.10
CA VAL A 248 -2.07 5.26 1.24
C VAL A 248 -0.79 4.44 1.19
N GLU A 249 -0.83 3.26 0.56
CA GLU A 249 0.36 2.41 0.48
C GLU A 249 1.44 3.07 -0.38
N LEU A 250 1.06 3.71 -1.49
CA LEU A 250 1.98 4.46 -2.34
C LEU A 250 2.71 5.55 -1.57
N PHE A 251 2.01 6.28 -0.70
CA PHE A 251 2.62 7.31 0.15
C PHE A 251 3.69 6.71 1.09
N PHE A 252 3.34 5.64 1.81
CA PHE A 252 4.27 5.00 2.75
C PHE A 252 5.40 4.25 2.05
N ALA A 253 5.14 3.64 0.89
CA ALA A 253 6.15 3.00 0.05
C ALA A 253 7.22 4.01 -0.39
N LYS A 254 6.79 5.19 -0.86
CA LYS A 254 7.70 6.29 -1.20
C LYS A 254 8.50 6.76 0.02
N LEU A 255 7.82 6.96 1.16
CA LEU A 255 8.45 7.50 2.36
C LEU A 255 9.49 6.56 2.98
N PHE A 256 9.20 5.26 3.06
CA PHE A 256 10.04 4.30 3.78
C PHE A 256 10.95 3.45 2.89
N PHE A 257 10.56 3.19 1.65
CA PHE A 257 11.27 2.28 0.75
C PHE A 257 11.80 2.98 -0.52
N GLY A 258 11.35 4.20 -0.80
CA GLY A 258 11.67 4.91 -2.04
C GLY A 258 11.04 4.28 -3.28
N THR A 259 10.04 3.42 -3.10
CA THR A 259 9.39 2.67 -4.18
C THR A 259 8.00 3.21 -4.50
N LYS A 260 7.41 2.75 -5.60
CA LYS A 260 6.02 3.05 -5.96
C LYS A 260 5.23 1.75 -6.07
N THR A 261 4.07 1.69 -5.42
CA THR A 261 3.15 0.55 -5.50
C THR A 261 2.09 0.71 -6.58
N HIS A 262 2.05 1.86 -7.26
CA HIS A 262 1.14 2.12 -8.37
C HIS A 262 1.78 3.07 -9.40
N GLY A 263 1.52 2.81 -10.67
CA GLY A 263 1.95 3.65 -11.77
C GLY A 263 1.43 3.19 -13.12
N THR A 264 1.99 3.80 -14.16
CA THR A 264 1.67 3.50 -15.55
C THR A 264 2.91 2.97 -16.24
N THR A 265 2.75 1.88 -16.98
CA THR A 265 3.79 1.24 -17.80
C THR A 265 3.93 1.94 -19.15
N ASN A 266 4.93 1.56 -19.94
CA ASN A 266 5.20 2.18 -21.24
C ASN A 266 4.03 2.05 -22.24
N ASN A 267 3.34 0.91 -22.23
CA ASN A 267 2.15 0.66 -23.02
C ASN A 267 0.86 1.29 -22.44
N GLN A 268 0.97 2.28 -21.54
CA GLN A 268 -0.14 3.01 -20.92
C GLN A 268 -1.06 2.15 -20.02
N ARG A 269 -0.65 0.92 -19.70
CA ARG A 269 -1.37 0.07 -18.74
C ARG A 269 -1.11 0.55 -17.32
N LYS A 270 -2.08 0.30 -16.44
CA LYS A 270 -1.95 0.65 -15.01
C LYS A 270 -1.53 -0.57 -14.24
N GLU A 271 -0.55 -0.40 -13.35
CA GLU A 271 -0.01 -1.49 -12.54
C GLU A 271 -0.12 -1.17 -11.05
N TRP A 272 -0.47 -2.18 -10.25
CA TRP A 272 -0.52 -2.12 -8.79
C TRP A 272 0.29 -3.27 -8.19
N TYR A 273 1.23 -2.96 -7.31
CA TYR A 273 1.95 -3.94 -6.50
C TYR A 273 1.32 -4.03 -5.10
N ALA A 274 0.55 -5.09 -4.86
CA ALA A 274 0.04 -5.42 -3.54
C ALA A 274 1.10 -6.24 -2.78
N ILE A 275 1.91 -5.58 -1.95
CA ILE A 275 3.01 -6.23 -1.22
C ILE A 275 2.46 -6.99 -0.02
N ASP A 276 2.41 -8.31 -0.03
CA ASP A 276 1.84 -9.12 1.06
C ASP A 276 2.84 -9.43 2.17
N ARG A 277 4.14 -9.44 1.86
CA ARG A 277 5.21 -9.61 2.84
C ARG A 277 6.48 -8.91 2.39
N VAL A 278 7.19 -8.28 3.31
CA VAL A 278 8.52 -7.70 3.06
C VAL A 278 9.56 -8.42 3.91
N SER A 279 10.52 -9.09 3.28
CA SER A 279 11.66 -9.75 3.93
C SER A 279 12.97 -9.04 3.59
N LYS A 280 13.88 -8.95 4.56
CA LYS A 280 15.22 -8.41 4.33
C LYS A 280 16.15 -9.52 3.87
N ILE A 281 16.81 -9.34 2.72
CA ILE A 281 17.87 -10.25 2.27
C ILE A 281 19.06 -10.11 3.23
N LYS A 282 19.52 -11.23 3.77
CA LYS A 282 20.64 -11.34 4.72
C LYS A 282 21.94 -11.69 4.03
N SER A 283 21.86 -12.50 2.98
CA SER A 283 23.01 -12.87 2.16
C SER A 283 22.56 -13.05 0.72
N ALA A 284 23.39 -12.59 -0.21
CA ALA A 284 23.24 -12.81 -1.63
C ALA A 284 24.62 -13.14 -2.20
N SER A 285 24.70 -14.16 -3.05
CA SER A 285 25.84 -14.40 -3.95
C SER A 285 25.32 -14.50 -5.37
N GLY A 286 26.10 -13.98 -6.31
CA GLY A 286 25.73 -13.93 -7.71
C GLY A 286 26.94 -14.16 -8.60
N ARG A 287 26.72 -14.85 -9.71
CA ARG A 287 27.69 -15.00 -10.80
C ARG A 287 27.01 -14.71 -12.13
N ILE A 288 27.70 -13.99 -12.99
CA ILE A 288 27.27 -13.73 -14.37
C ILE A 288 28.43 -14.08 -15.29
N ASN A 289 28.18 -14.92 -16.29
CA ASN A 289 29.21 -15.43 -17.22
C ASN A 289 30.43 -16.01 -16.50
N GLY A 290 30.20 -16.70 -15.38
CA GLY A 290 31.23 -17.28 -14.53
C GLY A 290 32.01 -16.28 -13.66
N GLN A 291 31.77 -14.97 -13.78
CA GLN A 291 32.40 -13.94 -12.96
C GLN A 291 31.62 -13.72 -11.68
N ASP A 292 32.34 -13.64 -10.56
CA ASP A 292 31.77 -13.35 -9.25
C ASP A 292 31.41 -11.86 -9.11
N LEU A 293 30.20 -11.56 -8.65
CA LEU A 293 29.72 -10.18 -8.51
C LEU A 293 30.24 -9.51 -7.23
N GLY A 294 30.84 -10.27 -6.31
CA GLY A 294 31.35 -9.79 -5.03
C GLY A 294 30.28 -9.69 -3.94
N ASP A 295 30.53 -8.85 -2.94
CA ASP A 295 29.69 -8.75 -1.75
C ASP A 295 28.37 -8.02 -2.04
N MET A 296 27.32 -8.40 -1.30
CA MET A 296 26.01 -7.73 -1.37
C MET A 296 26.09 -6.27 -0.88
N THR A 297 25.57 -5.34 -1.67
CA THR A 297 25.51 -3.90 -1.36
C THR A 297 24.07 -3.37 -1.39
N ASN A 298 23.90 -2.07 -1.11
CA ASN A 298 22.60 -1.41 -1.25
C ASN A 298 22.29 -1.13 -2.73
N MET A 299 21.01 -1.18 -3.09
CA MET A 299 20.53 -0.84 -4.42
C MET A 299 20.75 0.64 -4.73
N SER A 300 21.23 0.92 -5.94
CA SER A 300 21.08 2.21 -6.61
C SER A 300 20.00 2.10 -7.70
N PRO A 301 19.49 3.22 -8.23
CA PRO A 301 18.41 3.19 -9.23
C PRO A 301 18.74 2.28 -10.42
N CYS A 302 17.79 1.42 -10.79
CA CYS A 302 17.90 0.49 -11.92
C CYS A 302 17.17 1.01 -13.16
N LYS A 303 16.12 1.81 -12.98
CA LYS A 303 15.32 2.41 -14.07
C LYS A 303 14.67 1.39 -15.02
N PHE A 304 14.23 0.24 -14.54
CA PHE A 304 13.51 -0.73 -15.39
C PHE A 304 12.11 -0.24 -15.79
N GLY A 305 11.44 0.51 -14.90
CA GLY A 305 10.06 0.97 -15.10
C GLY A 305 9.67 2.12 -14.18
N PHE A 306 8.36 2.23 -13.89
CA PHE A 306 7.83 3.35 -13.13
C PHE A 306 8.25 3.36 -11.64
N SER A 307 8.54 2.18 -11.08
CA SER A 307 9.02 1.99 -9.71
C SER A 307 10.49 1.55 -9.71
N GLU A 308 11.22 2.01 -8.71
CA GLU A 308 12.56 1.51 -8.39
C GLU A 308 12.47 0.35 -7.40
N ALA A 309 13.52 -0.46 -7.35
CA ALA A 309 13.72 -1.44 -6.29
C ALA A 309 14.05 -0.75 -4.96
N PRO A 310 13.70 -1.34 -3.80
CA PRO A 310 14.04 -0.79 -2.50
C PRO A 310 15.56 -0.61 -2.32
N LYS A 311 15.98 0.50 -1.71
CA LYS A 311 17.41 0.80 -1.47
C LYS A 311 18.14 -0.32 -0.70
N LYS A 312 17.44 -0.97 0.22
CA LYS A 312 17.99 -2.11 0.98
C LYS A 312 17.57 -3.41 0.28
N PRO A 313 18.48 -4.37 0.06
CA PRO A 313 18.14 -5.66 -0.53
C PRO A 313 16.97 -6.35 0.18
N SER A 314 15.97 -6.72 -0.61
CA SER A 314 14.69 -7.21 -0.08
C SER A 314 14.06 -8.24 -1.00
N SER A 315 13.31 -9.16 -0.38
CA SER A 315 12.48 -10.15 -1.05
C SER A 315 11.03 -9.96 -0.61
N CYS A 316 10.15 -9.67 -1.55
CA CYS A 316 8.76 -9.30 -1.27
C CYS A 316 7.79 -10.30 -1.89
N GLU A 317 6.87 -10.86 -1.09
CA GLU A 317 5.69 -11.54 -1.63
C GLU A 317 4.74 -10.48 -2.17
N VAL A 318 4.29 -10.65 -3.40
CA VAL A 318 3.52 -9.62 -4.10
C VAL A 318 2.45 -10.23 -4.98
N ARG A 319 1.32 -9.51 -5.07
CA ARG A 319 0.34 -9.67 -6.13
C ARG A 319 0.37 -8.43 -7.00
N THR A 320 0.70 -8.59 -8.27
CA THR A 320 0.70 -7.53 -9.25
C THR A 320 -0.61 -7.59 -10.01
N HIS A 321 -1.32 -6.47 -10.08
CA HIS A 321 -2.53 -6.30 -10.88
C HIS A 321 -2.22 -5.36 -12.03
N ILE A 322 -2.56 -5.75 -13.27
CA ILE A 322 -2.28 -4.95 -14.47
C ILE A 322 -3.58 -4.79 -15.26
N GLN A 323 -3.95 -3.53 -15.48
CA GLN A 323 -5.11 -3.12 -16.26
C GLN A 323 -4.64 -2.57 -17.60
#